data_AF-A0A396PUP5-F1
#
_entry.id   AF-A0A396PUP5-F1
#
_cell.length_a   1.000
_cell.length_b   1.000
_cell.length_c   1.000
_cell.angle_alpha   90.00
_cell.angle_beta   90.00
_cell.angle_gamma   90.00
#
_symmetry.space_group_name_H-M   'P 1'
#
loop_
_entity.id
_entity.type
_entity.pdbx_description
1 polymer ?
#
loop_
_entity_poly.entity_id
_entity_poly.type
_entity_poly.pdbx_seq_one_letter_code
_entity_poly.pdbx_strand_id
1 'polypeptide(L)'
;MSNSSLVSYTRISPNSNSPRNHKIDTITIHCYTAQASVEDMGNWLCNPSAEASANYGIGTDGRIGLFVPEGDRSWCSSSASNDNRAITIECASDRTDPYAINSKVYNSLIALCVDICRRNGIRELKWRADKSLIGQVDKQNMTVHRWFKNKACPGEYIYSRLGQIANEVNAKLGVKSEDYPETPFEVQVIIDDLSIREKATKDSTFEGYTKKGKFTITEVSGDWGKLKSGAGWIYIGEKEWCTILRHIGGTSANKPTANSGKYQVYVGIPDLCIRTGAGTNYSLTGKHTGIGTFTIVEEKNGWGKLKSGAGWISLAFAKKI
;
A
#
# COMPACT_ATOMS: atom_id res chain seq x y z
N MET A 1 -9.78 -0.50 25.00
CA MET A 1 -9.30 0.51 24.03
C MET A 1 -8.75 1.67 24.84
N SER A 2 -7.49 2.03 24.65
CA SER A 2 -6.88 3.20 25.31
C SER A 2 -6.67 4.31 24.28
N ASN A 3 -6.77 5.57 24.69
CA ASN A 3 -6.45 6.69 23.80
C ASN A 3 -4.93 6.77 23.53
N SER A 4 -4.53 7.48 22.49
CA SER A 4 -3.13 7.72 22.15
C SER A 4 -2.42 8.54 23.24
N SER A 5 -1.20 8.13 23.60
CA SER A 5 -0.33 8.94 24.47
C SER A 5 0.29 10.14 23.77
N LEU A 6 0.09 10.30 22.45
CA LEU A 6 0.56 11.44 21.67
C LEU A 6 -0.34 12.67 21.82
N VAL A 7 -1.48 12.53 22.51
CA VAL A 7 -2.43 13.61 22.76
C VAL A 7 -1.79 14.69 23.64
N SER A 8 -1.84 15.94 23.19
CA SER A 8 -1.36 17.12 23.91
C SER A 8 -2.47 18.11 24.28
N TYR A 9 -3.70 17.89 23.79
CA TYR A 9 -4.88 18.70 24.10
C TYR A 9 -6.10 17.79 24.22
N THR A 10 -7.00 18.05 25.16
CA THR A 10 -8.22 17.27 25.31
C THR A 10 -9.40 18.18 25.56
N ARG A 11 -10.46 17.97 24.79
CA ARG A 11 -11.78 18.56 25.02
C ARG A 11 -12.81 17.59 24.47
N ILE A 12 -13.67 17.05 25.31
CA ILE A 12 -14.56 15.96 24.89
C ILE A 12 -15.85 16.53 24.29
N SER A 13 -16.17 16.08 23.08
CA SER A 13 -17.39 16.43 22.36
C SER A 13 -18.59 15.65 22.92
N PRO A 14 -19.76 16.29 23.12
CA PRO A 14 -20.99 15.58 23.43
C PRO A 14 -21.57 14.83 22.21
N ASN A 15 -21.10 15.15 21.00
CA ASN A 15 -21.56 14.54 19.75
C ASN A 15 -20.88 13.18 19.54
N SER A 16 -21.29 12.17 20.31
CA SER A 16 -20.74 10.83 20.23
C SER A 16 -21.79 9.77 20.60
N ASN A 17 -21.49 8.50 20.35
CA ASN A 17 -22.20 7.39 20.99
C ASN A 17 -21.21 6.52 21.76
N SER A 18 -21.53 6.26 23.02
CA SER A 18 -20.71 5.47 23.94
C SER A 18 -21.46 4.19 24.36
N PRO A 19 -20.81 3.01 24.29
CA PRO A 19 -19.56 2.76 23.59
C PRO A 19 -19.75 2.71 22.06
N ARG A 20 -18.66 2.68 21.30
CA ARG A 20 -18.72 2.16 19.92
C ARG A 20 -19.15 0.69 19.94
N ASN A 21 -19.83 0.23 18.89
CA ASN A 21 -20.35 -1.14 18.81
C ASN A 21 -19.51 -2.08 17.94
N HIS A 22 -18.31 -1.64 17.51
CA HIS A 22 -17.40 -2.42 16.70
C HIS A 22 -15.96 -2.25 17.21
N LYS A 23 -15.12 -3.27 17.03
CA LYS A 23 -13.68 -3.12 17.31
C LYS A 23 -13.07 -2.09 16.36
N ILE A 24 -12.04 -1.38 16.80
CA ILE A 24 -11.27 -0.53 15.89
C ILE A 24 -10.50 -1.42 14.93
N ASP A 25 -10.78 -1.30 13.64
CA ASP A 25 -10.05 -2.01 12.58
C ASP A 25 -9.81 -1.15 11.34
N THR A 26 -10.26 0.11 11.37
CA THR A 26 -10.25 1.04 10.22
C THR A 26 -9.69 2.39 10.65
N ILE A 27 -9.07 3.15 9.73
CA ILE A 27 -8.73 4.57 9.93
C ILE A 27 -9.41 5.39 8.84
N THR A 28 -10.09 6.49 9.23
CA THR A 28 -10.62 7.49 8.30
C THR A 28 -9.90 8.82 8.51
N ILE A 29 -9.22 9.30 7.47
CA ILE A 29 -8.47 10.55 7.52
C ILE A 29 -9.30 11.63 6.83
N HIS A 30 -9.37 12.80 7.47
CA HIS A 30 -10.14 13.97 7.05
C HIS A 30 -9.23 15.20 6.91
N CYS A 31 -9.64 16.15 6.06
CA CYS A 31 -9.06 17.49 6.05
C CYS A 31 -9.98 18.45 6.83
N TYR A 32 -9.37 19.21 7.74
CA TYR A 32 -10.02 20.30 8.45
C TYR A 32 -9.55 21.62 7.85
N THR A 33 -10.45 22.28 7.13
CA THR A 33 -10.13 23.52 6.42
C THR A 33 -9.73 24.63 7.40
N ALA A 34 -8.72 25.43 7.03
CA ALA A 34 -8.29 26.69 7.68
C ALA A 34 -7.10 26.68 8.65
N GLN A 35 -6.05 25.86 8.44
CA GLN A 35 -4.79 25.91 9.22
C GLN A 35 -5.03 26.07 10.75
N ALA A 36 -6.06 25.39 11.25
CA ALA A 36 -6.59 25.61 12.59
C ALA A 36 -5.66 25.06 13.67
N SER A 37 -5.69 25.67 14.85
CA SER A 37 -5.13 25.09 16.07
C SER A 37 -6.00 23.92 16.57
N VAL A 38 -5.47 23.07 17.45
CA VAL A 38 -6.29 22.01 18.11
C VAL A 38 -7.38 22.61 19.02
N GLU A 39 -7.15 23.79 19.58
CA GLU A 39 -8.13 24.53 20.37
C GLU A 39 -9.32 24.99 19.51
N ASP A 40 -9.05 25.56 18.33
CA ASP A 40 -10.09 25.99 17.39
C ASP A 40 -10.88 24.81 16.83
N MET A 41 -10.20 23.70 16.51
CA MET A 41 -10.87 22.45 16.15
C MET A 41 -11.76 21.96 17.30
N GLY A 42 -11.26 22.02 18.53
CA GLY A 42 -12.03 21.66 19.73
C GLY A 42 -13.25 22.56 19.94
N ASN A 43 -13.14 23.87 19.68
CA ASN A 43 -14.26 24.80 19.76
C ASN A 43 -15.41 24.39 18.82
N TRP A 44 -15.10 23.95 17.60
CA TRP A 44 -16.10 23.53 16.62
C TRP A 44 -16.58 22.08 16.85
N LEU A 45 -15.66 21.12 16.89
CA LEU A 45 -15.97 19.68 16.98
C LEU A 45 -16.58 19.27 18.32
N CYS A 46 -16.45 20.10 19.36
CA CYS A 46 -17.08 19.88 20.66
C CYS A 46 -18.29 20.79 20.91
N ASN A 47 -18.72 21.57 19.91
CA ASN A 47 -19.96 22.33 20.00
C ASN A 47 -21.16 21.37 19.84
N PRO A 48 -22.09 21.29 20.81
CA PRO A 48 -23.29 20.43 20.68
C PRO A 48 -24.08 20.71 19.38
N SER A 49 -24.14 21.97 18.95
CA SER A 49 -24.89 22.35 17.75
C SER A 49 -24.18 22.02 16.43
N ALA A 50 -22.94 21.53 16.46
CA ALA A 50 -22.23 21.13 15.24
C ALA A 50 -22.79 19.83 14.64
N GLU A 51 -23.44 18.99 15.46
CA GLU A 51 -23.91 17.64 15.09
C GLU A 51 -22.83 16.81 14.38
N ALA A 52 -21.57 17.07 14.72
CA ALA A 52 -20.38 16.48 14.15
C ALA A 52 -19.26 16.41 15.20
N SER A 53 -18.35 15.45 15.03
CA SER A 53 -17.15 15.30 15.85
C SER A 53 -16.12 14.42 15.14
N ALA A 54 -14.93 14.27 15.73
CA ALA A 54 -13.90 13.31 15.32
C ALA A 54 -13.27 12.68 16.57
N ASN A 55 -12.58 11.55 16.44
CA ASN A 55 -11.81 11.02 17.56
C ASN A 55 -10.62 11.94 17.87
N TYR A 56 -9.87 12.29 16.83
CA TYR A 56 -8.68 13.15 16.95
C TYR A 56 -8.73 14.32 15.99
N GLY A 57 -8.02 15.39 16.34
CA GLY A 57 -7.61 16.42 15.39
C GLY A 57 -6.13 16.76 15.50
N ILE A 58 -5.54 17.24 14.41
CA ILE A 58 -4.14 17.62 14.32
C ILE A 58 -4.07 19.08 13.90
N GLY A 59 -3.65 19.94 14.83
CA GLY A 59 -3.52 21.38 14.59
C GLY A 59 -2.37 21.70 13.62
N THR A 60 -2.37 22.91 13.05
CA THR A 60 -1.32 23.36 12.10
C THR A 60 0.10 23.28 12.67
N ASP A 61 0.25 23.32 13.99
CA ASP A 61 1.51 23.17 14.71
C ASP A 61 1.94 21.70 14.92
N GLY A 62 1.12 20.72 14.53
CA GLY A 62 1.33 19.29 14.71
C GLY A 62 0.85 18.75 16.06
N ARG A 63 0.28 19.58 16.95
CA ARG A 63 -0.30 19.08 18.21
C ARG A 63 -1.51 18.21 17.92
N ILE A 64 -1.70 17.18 18.74
CA ILE A 64 -2.80 16.22 18.61
C ILE A 64 -3.82 16.48 19.73
N GLY A 65 -5.07 16.74 19.32
CA GLY A 65 -6.22 16.89 20.19
C GLY A 65 -7.04 15.60 20.23
N LEU A 66 -7.51 15.22 21.42
CA LEU A 66 -8.54 14.19 21.61
C LEU A 66 -9.90 14.85 21.78
N PHE A 67 -10.86 14.50 20.91
CA PHE A 67 -12.22 15.06 20.95
C PHE A 67 -13.31 14.03 21.24
N VAL A 68 -13.12 12.78 20.81
CA VAL A 68 -13.99 11.66 21.20
C VAL A 68 -13.10 10.48 21.60
N PRO A 69 -13.22 9.93 22.82
CA PRO A 69 -12.43 8.77 23.25
C PRO A 69 -12.51 7.62 22.25
N GLU A 70 -11.44 6.86 22.08
CA GLU A 70 -11.42 5.72 21.16
C GLU A 70 -12.42 4.62 21.55
N GLY A 71 -12.85 4.56 22.82
CA GLY A 71 -13.93 3.66 23.24
C GLY A 71 -15.30 4.04 22.68
N ASP A 72 -15.43 5.24 22.12
CA ASP A 72 -16.69 5.84 21.68
C ASP A 72 -16.67 6.10 20.17
N ARG A 73 -17.86 6.20 19.60
CA ARG A 73 -18.10 6.50 18.19
C ARG A 73 -18.21 8.02 18.00
N SER A 74 -17.32 8.60 17.20
CA SER A 74 -17.47 9.98 16.70
C SER A 74 -18.57 10.09 15.63
N TRP A 75 -19.06 11.29 15.34
CA TRP A 75 -20.00 11.57 14.26
C TRP A 75 -19.27 12.29 13.13
N CYS A 76 -18.50 11.55 12.33
CA CYS A 76 -17.49 12.16 11.47
C CYS A 76 -17.76 11.90 9.98
N SER A 77 -17.79 10.63 9.58
CA SER A 77 -17.77 10.26 8.16
C SER A 77 -19.15 10.26 7.50
N SER A 78 -20.20 10.72 8.20
CA SER A 78 -21.61 10.57 7.76
C SER A 78 -22.04 9.11 7.56
N SER A 79 -21.37 8.17 8.21
CA SER A 79 -21.70 6.74 8.17
C SER A 79 -21.46 6.12 9.53
N ALA A 80 -22.53 5.86 10.27
CA ALA A 80 -22.43 5.29 11.61
C ALA A 80 -21.76 3.90 11.60
N SER A 81 -21.94 3.10 10.54
CA SER A 81 -21.27 1.80 10.40
C SER A 81 -19.75 1.97 10.25
N ASN A 82 -19.30 2.98 9.51
CA ASN A 82 -17.88 3.30 9.38
C ASN A 82 -17.31 3.92 10.66
N ASP A 83 -18.00 4.90 11.24
CA ASP A 83 -17.51 5.60 12.44
C ASP A 83 -17.38 4.66 13.65
N ASN A 84 -18.19 3.60 13.74
CA ASN A 84 -18.06 2.61 14.83
C ASN A 84 -16.75 1.81 14.74
N ARG A 85 -16.23 1.58 13.54
CA ARG A 85 -15.03 0.76 13.31
C ARG A 85 -13.77 1.58 13.04
N ALA A 86 -13.94 2.84 12.64
CA ALA A 86 -12.85 3.74 12.32
C ALA A 86 -12.38 4.54 13.53
N ILE A 87 -11.08 4.85 13.57
CA ILE A 87 -10.61 6.07 14.19
C ILE A 87 -10.65 7.19 13.15
N THR A 88 -11.31 8.29 13.49
CA THR A 88 -11.49 9.45 12.61
C THR A 88 -10.54 10.58 13.01
N ILE A 89 -9.79 11.12 12.03
CA ILE A 89 -8.70 12.08 12.28
C ILE A 89 -8.87 13.30 11.38
N GLU A 90 -9.12 14.46 11.98
CA GLU A 90 -9.22 15.76 11.29
C GLU A 90 -7.83 16.43 11.20
N CYS A 91 -7.32 16.68 9.99
CA CYS A 91 -5.99 17.25 9.80
C CYS A 91 -6.07 18.70 9.32
N ALA A 92 -5.46 19.64 10.05
CA ALA A 92 -5.41 21.06 9.64
C ALA A 92 -4.84 21.20 8.23
N SER A 93 -5.61 21.84 7.35
CA SER A 93 -5.24 22.02 5.94
C SER A 93 -5.41 23.45 5.46
N ASP A 94 -4.89 23.73 4.27
CA ASP A 94 -5.23 24.93 3.51
C ASP A 94 -6.74 25.05 3.29
N ARG A 95 -7.20 26.27 3.00
CA ARG A 95 -8.62 26.58 2.80
C ARG A 95 -9.15 26.19 1.41
N THR A 96 -8.25 26.03 0.45
CA THR A 96 -8.59 25.79 -0.96
C THR A 96 -8.00 24.46 -1.41
N ASP A 97 -8.59 23.90 -2.46
CA ASP A 97 -8.03 22.75 -3.17
C ASP A 97 -6.53 22.98 -3.49
N PRO A 98 -5.64 21.99 -3.27
CA PRO A 98 -5.92 20.59 -2.92
C PRO A 98 -6.10 20.29 -1.43
N TYR A 99 -6.31 21.32 -0.59
CA TYR A 99 -6.37 21.25 0.87
C TYR A 99 -5.09 20.65 1.45
N ALA A 100 -3.95 21.23 1.08
CA ALA A 100 -2.65 20.72 1.51
C ALA A 100 -2.48 20.80 3.03
N ILE A 101 -1.88 19.77 3.61
CA ILE A 101 -1.45 19.77 5.01
C ILE A 101 0.05 20.05 5.06
N ASN A 102 0.51 20.76 6.09
CA ASN A 102 1.94 21.05 6.24
C ASN A 102 2.70 19.84 6.80
N SER A 103 4.03 19.92 6.81
CA SER A 103 4.89 18.82 7.24
C SER A 103 4.71 18.43 8.71
N LYS A 104 4.38 19.36 9.61
CA LYS A 104 4.13 19.06 11.04
C LYS A 104 2.86 18.23 11.20
N VAL A 105 1.80 18.62 10.49
CA VAL A 105 0.53 17.88 10.45
C VAL A 105 0.75 16.48 9.86
N TYR A 106 1.45 16.38 8.73
CA TYR A 106 1.76 15.11 8.07
C TYR A 106 2.56 14.17 8.99
N ASN A 107 3.63 14.65 9.61
CA ASN A 107 4.46 13.85 10.53
C ASN A 107 3.65 13.34 11.72
N SER A 108 2.78 14.18 12.27
CA SER A 108 1.92 13.83 13.40
C SER A 108 0.84 12.83 13.01
N LEU A 109 0.29 12.95 11.78
CA LEU A 109 -0.64 11.98 11.21
C LEU A 109 0.01 10.60 11.08
N ILE A 110 1.23 10.51 10.53
CA ILE A 110 1.96 9.24 10.44
C ILE A 110 2.20 8.65 11.84
N ALA A 111 2.68 9.45 12.79
CA ALA A 111 2.94 8.99 14.16
C ALA A 111 1.66 8.48 14.85
N LEU A 112 0.55 9.21 14.71
CA LEU A 112 -0.74 8.84 15.28
C LEU A 112 -1.30 7.57 14.64
N CYS A 113 -1.22 7.42 13.32
CA CYS A 113 -1.64 6.20 12.63
C CYS A 113 -0.83 4.97 13.10
N VAL A 114 0.50 5.09 13.25
CA VAL A 114 1.35 4.01 13.79
C VAL A 114 0.93 3.62 15.20
N ASP A 115 0.71 4.60 16.08
CA ASP A 115 0.28 4.38 17.45
C ASP A 115 -1.10 3.70 17.53
N ILE A 116 -2.08 4.19 16.76
CA ILE A 116 -3.41 3.58 16.63
C ILE A 116 -3.29 2.12 16.19
N CYS A 117 -2.47 1.85 15.17
CA CYS A 117 -2.29 0.51 14.65
C CYS A 117 -1.73 -0.44 15.71
N ARG A 118 -0.67 -0.02 16.42
CA ARG A 118 -0.04 -0.82 17.49
C ARG A 118 -1.02 -1.12 18.62
N ARG A 119 -1.73 -0.11 19.13
CA ARG A 119 -2.67 -0.27 20.26
C ARG A 119 -3.89 -1.10 19.93
N ASN A 120 -4.35 -1.08 18.68
CA ASN A 120 -5.55 -1.77 18.23
C ASN A 120 -5.26 -3.09 17.47
N GLY A 121 -3.99 -3.51 17.38
CA GLY A 121 -3.62 -4.77 16.73
C GLY A 121 -3.82 -4.78 15.21
N ILE A 122 -3.84 -3.60 14.57
CA ILE A 122 -3.87 -3.46 13.12
C ILE A 122 -2.43 -3.68 12.62
N ARG A 123 -2.20 -4.83 11.98
CA ARG A 123 -0.86 -5.23 11.54
C ARG A 123 -0.32 -4.37 10.40
N GLU A 124 -1.20 -3.90 9.53
CA GLU A 124 -0.87 -3.20 8.29
C GLU A 124 -2.04 -2.28 7.90
N LEU A 125 -1.74 -1.07 7.40
CA LEU A 125 -2.69 -0.23 6.68
C LEU A 125 -2.70 -0.61 5.20
N LYS A 126 -3.90 -0.78 4.64
CA LYS A 126 -4.14 -1.23 3.27
C LYS A 126 -5.01 -0.22 2.56
N TRP A 127 -4.53 0.27 1.42
CA TRP A 127 -5.26 1.18 0.55
C TRP A 127 -5.23 0.69 -0.89
N ARG A 128 -6.41 0.52 -1.49
CA ARG A 128 -6.61 0.16 -2.91
C ARG A 128 -7.43 1.21 -3.66
N ALA A 129 -7.83 2.29 -2.98
CA ALA A 129 -8.73 3.32 -3.49
C ALA A 129 -10.08 2.75 -4.03
N ASP A 130 -10.52 1.61 -3.50
CA ASP A 130 -11.72 0.93 -3.99
C ASP A 130 -12.83 0.99 -2.93
N LYS A 131 -13.88 1.77 -3.24
CA LYS A 131 -15.04 1.93 -2.37
C LYS A 131 -15.80 0.62 -2.13
N SER A 132 -15.74 -0.35 -3.04
CA SER A 132 -16.40 -1.65 -2.87
C SER A 132 -15.76 -2.52 -1.77
N LEU A 133 -14.55 -2.18 -1.33
CA LEU A 133 -13.82 -2.90 -0.28
C LEU A 133 -14.10 -2.38 1.13
N ILE A 134 -14.96 -1.37 1.31
CA ILE A 134 -15.41 -0.95 2.65
C ILE A 134 -16.01 -2.16 3.38
N GLY A 135 -15.49 -2.47 4.57
CA GLY A 135 -15.87 -3.68 5.31
C GLY A 135 -14.81 -4.78 5.26
N GLN A 136 -14.10 -4.91 4.14
CA GLN A 136 -13.17 -6.00 3.84
C GLN A 136 -11.73 -5.67 4.27
N VAL A 137 -11.50 -5.65 5.59
CA VAL A 137 -10.23 -5.17 6.20
C VAL A 137 -8.99 -6.01 5.88
N ASP A 138 -9.18 -7.24 5.41
CA ASP A 138 -8.11 -8.07 4.83
C ASP A 138 -7.57 -7.47 3.53
N LYS A 139 -8.36 -6.64 2.82
CA LYS A 139 -8.02 -6.01 1.53
C LYS A 139 -7.83 -4.51 1.63
N GLN A 140 -8.62 -3.82 2.45
CA GLN A 140 -8.57 -2.38 2.64
C GLN A 140 -9.15 -1.99 4.00
N ASN A 141 -8.40 -1.23 4.79
CA ASN A 141 -8.81 -0.78 6.12
C ASN A 141 -8.61 0.73 6.33
N MET A 142 -8.43 1.46 5.24
CA MET A 142 -8.50 2.91 5.22
C MET A 142 -9.73 3.36 4.44
N THR A 143 -10.38 4.42 4.90
CA THR A 143 -11.58 4.99 4.29
C THR A 143 -11.52 6.50 4.24
N VAL A 144 -12.39 7.12 3.43
CA VAL A 144 -12.46 8.57 3.27
C VAL A 144 -13.90 9.07 3.27
N HIS A 145 -14.12 10.29 3.79
CA HIS A 145 -15.47 10.88 3.93
C HIS A 145 -16.23 10.96 2.60
N ARG A 146 -15.56 11.32 1.50
CA ARG A 146 -16.14 11.38 0.15
C ARG A 146 -16.82 10.10 -0.32
N TRP A 147 -16.52 8.94 0.28
CA TRP A 147 -17.19 7.69 -0.04
C TRP A 147 -18.59 7.56 0.58
N PHE A 148 -18.87 8.29 1.65
CA PHE A 148 -20.13 8.20 2.41
C PHE A 148 -21.04 9.41 2.20
N LYS A 149 -20.48 10.55 1.77
CA LYS A 149 -21.23 11.76 1.45
C LYS A 149 -20.58 12.47 0.26
N ASN A 150 -21.38 13.16 -0.56
CA ASN A 150 -20.87 14.01 -1.64
C ASN A 150 -20.13 15.24 -1.06
N LYS A 151 -18.83 15.07 -0.79
CA LYS A 151 -17.91 16.05 -0.18
C LYS A 151 -16.51 15.85 -0.77
N ALA A 152 -15.70 16.90 -0.81
CA ALA A 152 -14.31 16.83 -1.27
C ALA A 152 -13.35 16.19 -0.25
N CYS A 153 -13.74 16.07 1.02
CA CYS A 153 -12.91 15.55 2.11
C CYS A 153 -12.38 14.12 1.82
N PRO A 154 -11.06 13.86 1.96
CA PRO A 154 -10.04 14.65 2.68
C PRO A 154 -9.23 15.63 1.80
N GLY A 155 -9.80 16.13 0.72
CA GLY A 155 -9.07 16.92 -0.28
C GLY A 155 -8.12 16.05 -1.10
N GLU A 156 -7.65 16.58 -2.23
CA GLU A 156 -6.77 15.82 -3.13
C GLU A 156 -5.37 15.61 -2.56
N TYR A 157 -4.90 16.49 -1.67
CA TYR A 157 -3.57 16.33 -1.08
C TYR A 157 -3.46 15.02 -0.30
N ILE A 158 -4.40 14.77 0.62
CA ILE A 158 -4.41 13.53 1.42
C ILE A 158 -4.83 12.35 0.56
N TYR A 159 -5.89 12.47 -0.24
CA TYR A 159 -6.44 11.34 -1.00
C TYR A 159 -5.42 10.71 -1.95
N SER A 160 -4.70 11.50 -2.74
CA SER A 160 -3.62 11.04 -3.62
C SER A 160 -2.41 10.46 -2.88
N ARG A 161 -2.31 10.68 -1.56
CA ARG A 161 -1.21 10.21 -0.70
C ARG A 161 -1.61 9.07 0.23
N LEU A 162 -2.83 8.55 0.19
CA LEU A 162 -3.25 7.49 1.13
C LEU A 162 -2.43 6.20 0.97
N GLY A 163 -2.02 5.85 -0.26
CA GLY A 163 -1.06 4.76 -0.48
C GLY A 163 0.31 5.04 0.15
N GLN A 164 0.85 6.25 -0.04
CA GLN A 164 2.10 6.68 0.61
C GLN A 164 1.99 6.67 2.14
N ILE A 165 0.89 7.18 2.69
CA ILE A 165 0.64 7.21 4.14
C ILE A 165 0.59 5.77 4.69
N ALA A 166 -0.15 4.87 4.03
CA ALA A 166 -0.19 3.46 4.41
C ALA A 166 1.22 2.85 4.44
N ASN A 167 1.99 3.08 3.38
CA ASN A 167 3.35 2.61 3.24
C ASN A 167 4.30 3.13 4.33
N GLU A 168 4.28 4.43 4.63
CA GLU A 168 5.12 5.02 5.67
C GLU A 168 4.75 4.52 7.07
N VAL A 169 3.45 4.33 7.34
CA VAL A 169 2.97 3.71 8.59
C VAL A 169 3.44 2.26 8.66
N ASN A 170 3.27 1.48 7.60
CA ASN A 170 3.65 0.07 7.52
C ASN A 170 5.16 -0.13 7.70
N ALA A 171 5.99 0.73 7.11
CA ALA A 171 7.44 0.73 7.32
C ALA A 171 7.80 0.92 8.81
N LYS A 172 7.11 1.85 9.51
CA LYS A 172 7.30 2.07 10.96
C LYS A 172 6.69 0.97 11.83
N LEU A 173 5.73 0.20 11.31
CA LEU A 173 5.20 -1.02 11.94
C LEU A 173 6.11 -2.23 11.72
N GLY A 174 7.12 -2.12 10.83
CA GLY A 174 8.00 -3.24 10.47
C GLY A 174 7.32 -4.26 9.56
N VAL A 175 6.24 -3.86 8.87
CA VAL A 175 5.62 -4.69 7.84
C VAL A 175 6.60 -4.78 6.68
N LYS A 176 7.09 -5.98 6.41
CA LYS A 176 7.82 -6.27 5.17
C LYS A 176 6.79 -6.31 4.06
N SER A 177 7.01 -5.55 2.99
CA SER A 177 6.14 -5.63 1.81
C SER A 177 6.16 -7.06 1.28
N GLU A 178 5.05 -7.77 1.38
CA GLU A 178 4.88 -9.10 0.78
C GLU A 178 4.79 -9.02 -0.75
N ASP A 179 4.56 -7.80 -1.30
CA ASP A 179 4.39 -7.55 -2.73
C ASP A 179 5.72 -7.45 -3.49
N TYR A 180 6.85 -7.30 -2.77
CA TYR A 180 8.18 -7.24 -3.37
C TYR A 180 9.03 -8.46 -3.02
N PRO A 181 9.87 -8.96 -3.94
CA PRO A 181 10.84 -10.00 -3.62
C PRO A 181 11.73 -9.59 -2.44
N GLU A 182 12.36 -10.58 -1.79
CA GLU A 182 13.46 -10.28 -0.89
C GLU A 182 14.49 -9.39 -1.59
N THR A 183 15.20 -8.52 -0.86
CA THR A 183 16.29 -7.74 -1.43
C THR A 183 17.60 -8.55 -1.40
N PRO A 184 18.51 -8.35 -2.37
CA PRO A 184 18.36 -7.43 -3.50
C PRO A 184 17.46 -7.99 -4.61
N PHE A 185 16.71 -7.17 -5.35
CA PHE A 185 15.99 -7.63 -6.55
C PHE A 185 16.14 -6.64 -7.71
N GLU A 186 15.85 -7.09 -8.94
CA GLU A 186 15.86 -6.21 -10.11
C GLU A 186 14.52 -5.48 -10.28
N VAL A 187 14.55 -4.23 -10.72
CA VAL A 187 13.39 -3.52 -11.25
C VAL A 187 13.72 -3.00 -12.65
N GLN A 188 12.79 -3.16 -13.58
CA GLN A 188 12.86 -2.54 -14.90
C GLN A 188 12.04 -1.24 -14.86
N VAL A 189 12.71 -0.10 -14.91
CA VAL A 189 12.06 1.20 -15.10
C VAL A 189 11.73 1.38 -16.58
N ILE A 190 10.50 1.78 -16.88
CA ILE A 190 9.96 1.90 -18.24
C ILE A 190 9.63 3.35 -18.65
N ILE A 191 9.87 4.33 -17.77
CA ILE A 191 9.75 5.78 -18.05
C ILE A 191 11.09 6.51 -17.92
N ASP A 192 11.24 7.66 -18.59
CA ASP A 192 12.51 8.41 -18.64
C ASP A 192 12.69 9.45 -17.53
N ASP A 193 11.63 9.72 -16.78
CA ASP A 193 11.51 10.78 -15.77
C ASP A 193 11.11 10.24 -14.39
N LEU A 194 11.38 8.96 -14.11
CA LEU A 194 11.26 8.43 -12.75
C LEU A 194 12.29 9.12 -11.84
N SER A 195 11.79 9.90 -10.89
CA SER A 195 12.61 10.67 -9.96
C SER A 195 13.37 9.78 -8.97
N ILE A 196 14.63 10.13 -8.74
CA ILE A 196 15.44 9.64 -7.63
C ILE A 196 15.31 10.63 -6.47
N ARG A 197 15.15 10.10 -5.26
CA ARG A 197 14.93 10.85 -4.02
C ARG A 197 15.96 10.49 -2.96
N GLU A 198 16.41 11.45 -2.17
CA GLU A 198 17.37 11.21 -1.07
C GLU A 198 16.82 10.19 -0.05
N LYS A 199 15.52 10.23 0.22
CA LYS A 199 14.82 9.35 1.17
C LYS A 199 13.63 8.67 0.49
N ALA A 200 13.09 7.64 1.13
CA ALA A 200 11.90 6.89 0.69
C ALA A 200 10.59 7.71 0.79
N THR A 201 10.58 8.92 0.23
CA THR A 201 9.45 9.85 0.19
C THR A 201 9.65 10.88 -0.92
N LYS A 202 8.55 11.27 -1.57
CA LYS A 202 8.55 12.24 -2.67
C LYS A 202 8.93 13.65 -2.23
N ASP A 203 8.78 13.95 -0.94
CA ASP A 203 9.04 15.28 -0.36
C ASP A 203 10.51 15.46 0.02
N SER A 204 11.34 14.42 -0.15
CA SER A 204 12.79 14.53 0.02
C SER A 204 13.49 15.11 -1.22
N THR A 205 14.74 15.49 -1.02
CA THR A 205 15.61 16.11 -2.04
C THR A 205 15.58 15.31 -3.34
N PHE A 206 15.41 16.02 -4.46
CA PHE A 206 15.44 15.45 -5.80
C PHE A 206 16.90 15.26 -6.25
N GLU A 207 17.27 14.03 -6.56
CA GLU A 207 18.66 13.65 -6.90
C GLU A 207 18.84 13.40 -8.42
N GLY A 208 17.78 13.59 -9.22
CA GLY A 208 17.79 13.37 -10.66
C GLY A 208 16.77 12.33 -11.12
N TYR A 209 16.96 11.82 -12.33
CA TYR A 209 16.09 10.81 -12.95
C TYR A 209 16.86 9.52 -13.19
N THR A 210 16.22 8.37 -13.00
CA THR A 210 16.84 7.07 -13.29
C THR A 210 17.08 6.86 -14.78
N LYS A 211 16.23 7.46 -15.62
CA LYS A 211 15.98 7.05 -17.00
C LYS A 211 15.40 5.62 -17.09
N LYS A 212 14.98 5.22 -18.29
CA LYS A 212 14.64 3.82 -18.59
C LYS A 212 15.86 2.95 -18.37
N GLY A 213 15.65 1.79 -17.76
CA GLY A 213 16.75 0.88 -17.50
C GLY A 213 16.43 -0.14 -16.44
N LYS A 214 17.38 -1.05 -16.22
CA LYS A 214 17.28 -2.06 -15.19
C LYS A 214 18.15 -1.66 -13.99
N PHE A 215 17.56 -1.69 -12.81
CA PHE A 215 18.19 -1.28 -11.56
C PHE A 215 18.09 -2.36 -10.50
N THR A 216 19.09 -2.44 -9.62
CA THR A 216 19.04 -3.32 -8.45
C THR A 216 18.55 -2.54 -7.24
N ILE A 217 17.51 -3.06 -6.59
CA ILE A 217 16.97 -2.56 -5.32
C ILE A 217 17.62 -3.33 -4.18
N THR A 218 18.11 -2.62 -3.16
CA THR A 218 18.82 -3.22 -2.00
C THR A 218 18.06 -3.10 -0.69
N GLU A 219 17.10 -2.18 -0.63
CA GLU A 219 16.26 -1.90 0.53
C GLU A 219 14.88 -1.47 0.02
N VAL A 220 13.82 -1.84 0.71
CA VAL A 220 12.44 -1.45 0.40
C VAL A 220 11.83 -0.79 1.63
N SER A 221 11.18 0.36 1.42
CA SER A 221 10.42 1.08 2.44
C SER A 221 9.08 1.50 1.82
N GLY A 222 8.04 0.71 2.07
CA GLY A 222 6.78 0.83 1.33
C GLY A 222 6.98 0.54 -0.15
N ASP A 223 6.47 1.43 -1.01
CA ASP A 223 6.66 1.36 -2.47
C ASP A 223 7.93 2.09 -2.96
N TRP A 224 8.91 2.31 -2.08
CA TRP A 224 10.20 2.91 -2.46
C TRP A 224 11.31 1.87 -2.41
N GLY A 225 12.09 1.80 -3.49
CA GLY A 225 13.27 0.93 -3.60
C GLY A 225 14.56 1.74 -3.62
N LYS A 226 15.53 1.36 -2.76
CA LYS A 226 16.86 1.98 -2.71
C LYS A 226 17.79 1.40 -3.78
N LEU A 227 18.29 2.27 -4.66
CA LEU A 227 19.19 1.91 -5.75
C LEU A 227 20.54 1.43 -5.19
N LYS A 228 21.02 0.28 -5.69
CA LYS A 228 22.36 -0.26 -5.38
C LYS A 228 23.50 0.71 -5.70
N SER A 229 23.30 1.63 -6.64
CA SER A 229 24.28 2.67 -7.00
C SER A 229 24.56 3.65 -5.86
N GLY A 230 23.70 3.71 -4.84
CA GLY A 230 23.75 4.73 -3.79
C GLY A 230 23.14 6.07 -4.22
N ALA A 231 22.62 6.19 -5.45
CA ALA A 231 22.04 7.43 -5.97
C ALA A 231 20.78 7.89 -5.22
N GLY A 232 20.06 6.98 -4.56
CA GLY A 232 18.88 7.30 -3.76
C GLY A 232 17.78 6.26 -3.89
N TRP A 233 16.55 6.70 -3.66
CA TRP A 233 15.32 5.91 -3.66
C TRP A 233 14.45 6.24 -4.86
N ILE A 234 13.78 5.24 -5.42
CA ILE A 234 12.85 5.37 -6.54
C ILE A 234 11.50 4.76 -6.18
N TYR A 235 10.42 5.33 -6.71
CA TYR A 235 9.07 4.80 -6.47
C TYR A 235 8.81 3.61 -7.40
N ILE A 236 8.58 2.43 -6.80
CA ILE A 236 8.41 1.14 -7.47
C ILE A 236 6.98 0.58 -7.32
N GLY A 237 6.05 1.37 -6.77
CA GLY A 237 4.64 1.01 -6.59
C GLY A 237 3.77 1.20 -7.83
N GLU A 238 4.21 2.03 -8.77
CA GLU A 238 3.45 2.30 -9.99
C GLU A 238 3.84 1.33 -11.10
N LYS A 239 2.90 0.48 -11.51
CA LYS A 239 3.11 -0.56 -12.53
C LYS A 239 3.32 0.03 -13.92
N GLU A 240 2.83 1.24 -14.14
CA GLU A 240 3.08 1.99 -15.39
C GLU A 240 4.50 2.60 -15.44
N TRP A 241 5.22 2.63 -14.32
CA TRP A 241 6.58 3.20 -14.23
C TRP A 241 7.66 2.13 -14.07
N CYS A 242 7.32 1.04 -13.38
CA CYS A 242 8.26 -0.01 -13.00
C CYS A 242 7.66 -1.42 -13.15
N THR A 243 8.47 -2.35 -13.67
CA THR A 243 8.21 -3.80 -13.61
C THR A 243 9.16 -4.43 -12.61
N ILE A 244 8.62 -5.01 -11.55
CA ILE A 244 9.41 -5.77 -10.55
C ILE A 244 9.90 -7.08 -11.17
N LEU A 245 11.19 -7.33 -11.06
CA LEU A 245 11.85 -8.54 -11.51
C LEU A 245 12.37 -9.35 -10.31
N ARG A 246 13.03 -10.47 -10.59
CA ARG A 246 13.48 -11.45 -9.59
C ARG A 246 14.65 -10.96 -8.70
N HIS A 247 14.76 -11.59 -7.54
CA HIS A 247 15.86 -11.46 -6.57
C HIS A 247 17.23 -11.72 -7.21
N ILE A 248 18.23 -10.92 -6.81
CA ILE A 248 19.65 -11.02 -7.16
C ILE A 248 20.46 -11.22 -5.87
N GLY A 249 20.65 -12.45 -5.42
CA GLY A 249 21.76 -12.73 -4.51
C GLY A 249 21.43 -13.70 -3.41
N GLY A 250 21.69 -14.97 -3.69
CA GLY A 250 21.68 -16.06 -2.75
C GLY A 250 21.61 -17.36 -3.53
N THR A 251 22.76 -17.90 -3.91
CA THR A 251 22.92 -19.33 -4.15
C THR A 251 22.53 -20.09 -2.89
N SER A 252 21.23 -20.26 -2.67
CA SER A 252 20.72 -21.37 -1.91
C SER A 252 20.58 -22.49 -2.92
N ALA A 253 21.49 -23.44 -2.83
CA ALA A 253 21.27 -24.78 -3.33
C ALA A 253 20.07 -25.37 -2.57
N ASN A 254 18.85 -24.91 -2.86
CA ASN A 254 17.67 -25.72 -2.67
C ASN A 254 17.57 -26.61 -3.89
N LYS A 255 18.30 -27.72 -3.75
CA LYS A 255 17.96 -29.04 -4.29
C LYS A 255 16.49 -29.06 -4.72
N PRO A 256 16.17 -29.30 -6.01
CA PRO A 256 14.77 -29.36 -6.42
C PRO A 256 14.13 -30.51 -5.64
N THR A 257 13.24 -30.18 -4.71
CA THR A 257 12.19 -31.10 -4.29
C THR A 257 11.39 -31.40 -5.54
N ALA A 258 11.73 -32.55 -6.14
CA ALA A 258 10.88 -33.24 -7.08
C ALA A 258 9.54 -33.45 -6.40
N ASN A 259 8.57 -32.58 -6.67
CA ASN A 259 7.16 -32.94 -6.49
C ASN A 259 6.63 -33.36 -7.85
N SER A 260 6.68 -34.67 -8.01
CA SER A 260 6.27 -35.53 -9.11
C SER A 260 4.74 -35.56 -9.29
N GLY A 261 4.12 -34.39 -9.48
CA GLY A 261 2.72 -34.31 -9.88
C GLY A 261 2.61 -33.96 -11.35
N LYS A 262 2.03 -34.85 -12.18
CA LYS A 262 1.60 -34.46 -13.53
C LYS A 262 0.51 -33.40 -13.37
N TYR A 263 0.63 -32.26 -14.04
CA TYR A 263 -0.40 -31.22 -14.02
C TYR A 263 -0.60 -30.65 -15.43
N GLN A 264 -1.69 -29.91 -15.63
CA GLN A 264 -2.00 -29.32 -16.93
C GLN A 264 -1.69 -27.83 -16.97
N VAL A 265 -1.33 -27.35 -18.16
CA VAL A 265 -1.16 -25.93 -18.45
C VAL A 265 -1.93 -25.57 -19.71
N TYR A 266 -2.51 -24.39 -19.73
CA TYR A 266 -3.05 -23.76 -20.93
C TYR A 266 -2.00 -22.84 -21.55
N VAL A 267 -1.71 -23.04 -22.85
CA VAL A 267 -0.86 -22.16 -23.65
C VAL A 267 -1.75 -21.38 -24.60
N GLY A 268 -1.76 -20.05 -24.47
CA GLY A 268 -2.58 -19.14 -25.27
C GLY A 268 -1.91 -18.62 -26.55
N ILE A 269 -0.63 -18.95 -26.76
CA ILE A 269 0.16 -18.49 -27.91
C ILE A 269 0.32 -19.62 -28.94
N PRO A 270 0.07 -19.35 -30.23
CA PRO A 270 0.02 -20.39 -31.27
C PRO A 270 1.39 -21.00 -31.61
N ASP A 271 2.47 -20.27 -31.36
CA ASP A 271 3.82 -20.56 -31.84
C ASP A 271 4.84 -20.69 -30.70
N LEU A 272 4.41 -21.08 -29.48
CA LEU A 272 5.36 -21.36 -28.39
C LEU A 272 6.35 -22.46 -28.79
N CYS A 273 7.60 -22.05 -28.95
CA CYS A 273 8.69 -22.92 -29.34
C CYS A 273 8.94 -24.05 -28.33
N ILE A 274 9.13 -25.26 -28.86
CA ILE A 274 9.52 -26.44 -28.08
C ILE A 274 11.04 -26.63 -28.19
N ARG A 275 11.71 -26.89 -27.07
CA ARG A 275 13.17 -27.08 -26.98
C ARG A 275 13.55 -28.48 -26.54
N THR A 276 14.76 -28.90 -26.91
CA THR A 276 15.31 -30.22 -26.53
C THR A 276 15.65 -30.33 -25.04
N GLY A 277 15.70 -29.20 -24.33
CA GLY A 277 15.94 -29.16 -22.89
C GLY A 277 15.35 -27.92 -22.21
N ALA A 278 15.46 -27.92 -20.88
CA ALA A 278 14.87 -26.95 -19.98
C ALA A 278 15.64 -25.61 -19.92
N GLY A 279 15.68 -24.88 -21.04
CA GLY A 279 16.41 -23.61 -21.14
C GLY A 279 16.45 -23.05 -22.56
N THR A 280 16.67 -21.73 -22.68
CA THR A 280 16.85 -21.05 -23.98
C THR A 280 18.17 -21.40 -24.67
N ASN A 281 19.13 -21.98 -23.95
CA ASN A 281 20.39 -22.49 -24.46
C ASN A 281 20.27 -23.87 -25.14
N TYR A 282 19.14 -24.55 -25.02
CA TYR A 282 18.88 -25.80 -25.72
C TYR A 282 18.32 -25.54 -27.11
N SER A 283 18.70 -26.38 -28.08
CA SER A 283 18.23 -26.28 -29.46
C SER A 283 16.70 -26.36 -29.56
N LEU A 284 16.15 -25.64 -30.52
CA LEU A 284 14.75 -25.79 -30.93
C LEU A 284 14.54 -27.18 -31.54
N THR A 285 13.38 -27.78 -31.33
CA THR A 285 13.01 -29.04 -32.01
C THR A 285 12.48 -28.81 -33.43
N GLY A 286 12.31 -27.54 -33.82
CA GLY A 286 11.60 -27.14 -35.05
C GLY A 286 10.07 -27.21 -34.93
N LYS A 287 9.52 -27.53 -33.74
CA LYS A 287 8.08 -27.62 -33.48
C LYS A 287 7.62 -26.55 -32.49
N HIS A 288 6.34 -26.20 -32.55
CA HIS A 288 5.64 -25.36 -31.58
C HIS A 288 4.43 -26.08 -30.99
N THR A 289 3.91 -25.61 -29.85
CA THR A 289 2.79 -26.29 -29.16
C THR A 289 1.45 -26.11 -29.86
N GLY A 290 1.18 -24.95 -30.46
CA GLY A 290 -0.19 -24.51 -30.74
C GLY A 290 -0.88 -23.96 -29.49
N ILE A 291 -2.06 -23.37 -29.69
CA ILE A 291 -2.96 -22.98 -28.59
C ILE A 291 -3.63 -24.23 -28.06
N GLY A 292 -3.63 -24.41 -26.74
CA GLY A 292 -4.34 -25.53 -26.12
C GLY A 292 -3.82 -25.91 -24.75
N THR A 293 -4.28 -27.07 -24.27
CA THR A 293 -3.94 -27.61 -22.95
C THR A 293 -2.91 -28.73 -23.07
N PHE A 294 -1.84 -28.64 -22.28
CA PHE A 294 -0.72 -29.58 -22.31
C PHE A 294 -0.46 -30.15 -20.92
N THR A 295 -0.13 -31.45 -20.85
CA THR A 295 0.28 -32.07 -19.58
C THR A 295 1.78 -31.95 -19.40
N ILE A 296 2.19 -31.42 -18.26
CA ILE A 296 3.59 -31.34 -17.83
C ILE A 296 3.91 -32.54 -16.94
N VAL A 297 4.96 -33.27 -17.29
CA VAL A 297 5.42 -34.46 -16.55
C VAL A 297 6.70 -34.22 -15.76
N GLU A 298 7.40 -33.13 -16.03
CA GLU A 298 8.65 -32.75 -15.37
C GLU A 298 8.77 -31.23 -15.42
N GLU A 299 9.13 -30.60 -14.31
CA GLU A 299 9.50 -29.18 -14.28
C GLU A 299 10.99 -29.04 -14.00
N LYS A 300 11.64 -28.12 -14.71
CA LYS A 300 13.03 -27.76 -14.46
C LYS A 300 13.27 -26.32 -14.87
N ASN A 301 13.78 -25.50 -13.96
CA ASN A 301 14.22 -24.12 -14.23
C ASN A 301 13.16 -23.22 -14.92
N GLY A 302 11.87 -23.36 -14.58
CA GLY A 302 10.79 -22.60 -15.22
C GLY A 302 10.35 -23.15 -16.59
N TRP A 303 10.79 -24.37 -16.94
CA TRP A 303 10.37 -25.11 -18.12
C TRP A 303 9.58 -26.35 -17.73
N GLY A 304 8.56 -26.68 -18.53
CA GLY A 304 7.77 -27.89 -18.39
C GLY A 304 8.03 -28.85 -19.53
N LYS A 305 8.34 -30.11 -19.21
CA LYS A 305 8.45 -31.20 -20.18
C LYS A 305 7.07 -31.72 -20.53
N LEU A 306 6.77 -31.71 -21.82
CA LEU A 306 5.49 -32.18 -22.34
C LEU A 306 5.38 -33.70 -22.19
N LYS A 307 4.22 -34.19 -21.72
CA LYS A 307 3.90 -35.63 -21.66
C LYS A 307 4.05 -36.34 -23.02
N SER A 308 3.86 -35.60 -24.12
CA SER A 308 3.99 -36.12 -25.48
C SER A 308 5.42 -36.53 -25.86
N GLY A 309 6.42 -36.15 -25.06
CA GLY A 309 7.83 -36.35 -25.39
C GLY A 309 8.36 -35.36 -26.44
N ALA A 310 7.55 -34.39 -26.88
CA ALA A 310 7.94 -33.42 -27.90
C ALA A 310 9.08 -32.49 -27.46
N GLY A 311 9.26 -32.28 -26.15
CA GLY A 311 10.33 -31.48 -25.57
C GLY A 311 9.84 -30.62 -24.41
N TRP A 312 10.54 -29.51 -24.21
CA TRP A 312 10.34 -28.57 -23.12
C TRP A 312 9.75 -27.25 -23.61
N ILE A 313 8.81 -26.69 -22.84
CA ILE A 313 8.21 -25.38 -23.10
C ILE A 313 8.44 -24.45 -21.93
N SER A 314 8.54 -23.14 -22.21
CA SER A 314 8.69 -22.14 -21.15
C SER A 314 7.34 -21.93 -20.45
N LEU A 315 7.30 -22.18 -19.14
CA LEU A 315 6.07 -22.02 -18.35
C LEU A 315 5.71 -20.56 -18.11
N ALA A 316 6.61 -19.62 -18.40
CA ALA A 316 6.31 -18.19 -18.37
C ALA A 316 5.21 -17.77 -19.37
N PHE A 317 4.97 -18.59 -20.40
CA PHE A 317 3.92 -18.37 -21.40
C PHE A 317 2.73 -19.32 -21.24
N ALA A 318 2.64 -20.02 -20.11
CA ALA A 318 1.59 -21.00 -19.85
C ALA A 318 0.93 -20.71 -18.49
N LYS A 319 -0.39 -20.93 -18.42
CA LYS A 319 -1.15 -20.81 -17.16
C LYS A 319 -1.47 -22.20 -16.64
N LYS A 320 -1.05 -22.51 -15.41
CA LYS A 320 -1.41 -23.76 -14.74
C LYS A 320 -2.92 -23.82 -14.51
N ILE A 321 -3.52 -24.97 -14.79
CA ILE A 321 -4.95 -25.27 -14.59
C ILE A 321 -5.13 -26.47 -13.67
#